data_AF-A0A4V1YK61-F1
#
_entry.id   AF-A0A4V1YK61-F1
#
_cell.length_a   1.000
_cell.length_b   1.000
_cell.length_c   1.000
_cell.angle_alpha   90.00
_cell.angle_beta   90.00
_cell.angle_gamma   90.00
#
_symmetry.space_group_name_H-M   'P 1'
#
loop_
_entity.id
_entity.type
_entity.pdbx_description
1 polymer ?
#
loop_
_entity_poly.entity_id
_entity_poly.type
_entity_poly.pdbx_seq_one_letter_code
_entity_poly.pdbx_strand_id
1 'polypeptide(L)'
;MKKPKIIRCPYCGGTAILRDASFVYGTHSHGGQVYVCSHYPSCNSYVGVHPGTKIPKGTLANRELRQKRIQAHRIFDQIWQQGILSKPEAYRWVADKFCLTDKQAHIGQFSNYMCDQLIRESADVLKNNHIPFRLRAAS
;
A
#
# COMPACT_ATOMS: atom_id res chain seq x y z
N MET A 1 -2.88 18.18 25.43
CA MET A 1 -2.72 18.16 23.95
C MET A 1 -1.78 17.01 23.58
N LYS A 2 -2.20 16.04 22.75
CA LYS A 2 -1.33 14.91 22.34
C LYS A 2 -0.24 15.45 21.41
N LYS A 3 1.04 15.22 21.75
CA LYS A 3 2.18 15.59 20.89
C LYS A 3 2.01 14.93 19.51
N PRO A 4 2.22 15.64 18.40
CA PRO A 4 2.12 15.05 17.07
C PRO A 4 3.16 13.93 16.92
N LYS A 5 2.70 12.74 16.53
CA LYS A 5 3.56 11.56 16.35
C LYS A 5 4.54 11.83 15.22
N ILE A 6 5.83 11.86 15.53
CA ILE A 6 6.88 11.97 14.53
C ILE A 6 6.94 10.67 13.74
N ILE A 7 6.70 10.75 12.44
CA ILE A 7 6.85 9.62 11.53
C ILE A 7 8.31 9.61 11.06
N ARG A 8 8.96 8.45 11.16
CA ARG A 8 10.35 8.25 10.71
C ARG A 8 10.36 7.42 9.44
N CYS A 9 11.22 7.79 8.50
CA CYS A 9 11.46 7.04 7.28
C CYS A 9 12.19 5.73 7.63
N PRO A 10 11.65 4.57 7.25
CA PRO A 10 12.27 3.28 7.57
C PRO A 10 13.56 3.02 6.76
N TYR A 11 13.82 3.81 5.72
CA TYR A 11 14.96 3.61 4.82
C TYR A 11 16.19 4.43 5.20
N CYS A 12 16.00 5.65 5.71
CA CYS A 12 17.12 6.57 5.98
C CYS A 12 17.05 7.25 7.35
N GLY A 13 16.07 6.93 8.20
CA GLY A 13 15.89 7.52 9.54
C GLY A 13 15.40 8.98 9.57
N GLY A 14 15.35 9.66 8.41
CA GLY A 14 14.83 11.02 8.28
C GLY A 14 13.38 11.15 8.77
N THR A 15 12.97 12.36 9.17
CA THR A 15 11.58 12.62 9.55
C THR A 15 10.68 12.69 8.32
N ALA A 16 9.40 12.36 8.48
CA ALA A 16 8.39 12.62 7.48
C ALA A 16 7.72 13.96 7.75
N ILE A 17 7.66 14.80 6.73
CA ILE A 17 7.00 16.11 6.76
C ILE A 17 5.72 16.06 5.93
N LEU A 18 4.65 16.68 6.44
CA LEU A 18 3.39 16.77 5.72
C LEU A 18 3.50 17.84 4.63
N ARG A 19 3.19 17.48 3.39
CA ARG A 19 3.21 18.36 2.21
C ARG A 19 1.94 18.18 1.40
N ASP A 20 1.65 19.17 0.57
CA ASP A 20 0.64 19.02 -0.48
C ASP A 20 1.08 17.94 -1.47
N ALA A 21 0.14 17.18 -2.00
CA ALA A 21 0.41 16.12 -2.97
C ALA A 21 1.11 16.62 -4.24
N SER A 22 0.93 17.90 -4.63
CA SER A 22 1.65 18.55 -5.73
C SER A 22 3.17 18.58 -5.53
N PHE A 23 3.67 18.53 -4.30
CA PHE A 23 5.12 18.43 -4.03
C PHE A 23 5.75 17.17 -4.63
N VAL A 24 4.98 16.09 -4.71
CA VAL A 24 5.43 14.80 -5.25
C VAL A 24 4.95 14.60 -6.69
N TYR A 25 3.70 14.95 -6.97
CA TYR A 25 3.04 14.63 -8.24
C TYR A 25 3.03 15.80 -9.25
N GLY A 26 3.48 16.99 -8.86
CA GLY A 26 3.44 18.19 -9.70
C GLY A 26 2.05 18.48 -10.22
N THR A 27 1.94 18.77 -11.52
CA THR A 27 0.69 19.03 -12.24
C THR A 27 -0.25 17.83 -12.34
N HIS A 28 0.26 16.61 -12.11
CA HIS A 28 -0.55 15.38 -12.07
C HIS A 28 -1.16 15.12 -10.69
N SER A 29 -1.03 16.06 -9.75
CA SER A 29 -1.67 15.95 -8.44
C SER A 29 -3.19 16.09 -8.56
N HIS A 30 -3.91 15.18 -7.89
CA HIS A 30 -5.36 15.28 -7.69
C HIS A 30 -5.71 15.95 -6.35
N GLY A 31 -4.78 16.71 -5.78
CA GLY A 31 -4.91 17.36 -4.47
C GLY A 31 -4.71 16.41 -3.28
N GLY A 32 -4.91 16.95 -2.08
CA GLY A 32 -4.72 16.25 -0.82
C GLY A 32 -3.30 16.34 -0.28
N GLN A 33 -2.99 15.53 0.75
CA GLN A 33 -1.73 15.62 1.48
C GLN A 33 -0.96 14.30 1.48
N VAL A 34 0.36 14.43 1.60
CA VAL A 34 1.32 13.34 1.66
C VAL A 34 2.31 13.59 2.79
N TYR A 35 2.66 12.55 3.53
CA TYR A 35 3.87 12.57 4.36
C TYR A 35 5.05 12.18 3.49
N VAL A 36 6.04 13.05 3.39
CA VAL A 36 7.21 12.89 2.52
C VAL A 36 8.46 12.88 3.39
N CYS A 37 9.41 11.99 3.10
CA CYS A 37 10.70 11.96 3.79
C CYS A 37 11.43 13.31 3.62
N SER A 38 12.08 13.80 4.68
CA SER A 38 12.88 15.02 4.68
C SER A 38 14.03 15.00 3.66
N HIS A 39 14.49 13.82 3.24
CA HIS A 39 15.52 13.61 2.22
C HIS A 39 14.93 13.34 0.82
N TYR A 40 13.69 13.75 0.54
CA TYR A 40 13.13 13.70 -0.81
C TYR A 40 13.79 14.77 -1.70
N PRO A 41 14.13 14.49 -2.98
CA PRO A 41 13.78 13.30 -3.76
C PRO A 41 14.78 12.13 -3.67
N SER A 42 15.95 12.27 -3.05
CA SER A 42 16.99 11.21 -3.07
C SER A 42 16.52 9.92 -2.37
N CYS A 43 15.84 10.01 -1.23
CA CYS A 43 15.25 8.85 -0.55
C CYS A 43 13.95 8.36 -1.22
N ASN A 44 13.30 9.23 -2.00
CA ASN A 44 12.09 8.96 -2.78
C ASN A 44 10.98 8.18 -2.02
N SER A 45 10.78 8.54 -0.75
CA SER A 45 9.88 7.82 0.16
C SER A 45 8.78 8.74 0.66
N TYR A 46 7.53 8.34 0.46
CA TYR A 46 6.35 9.09 0.90
C TYR A 46 5.16 8.17 1.14
N VAL A 47 4.10 8.69 1.77
CA VAL A 47 2.80 8.01 1.94
C VAL A 47 1.66 9.01 1.89
N GLY A 48 0.57 8.65 1.21
CA GLY A 48 -0.64 9.47 1.15
C GLY A 48 -1.38 9.52 2.48
N VAL A 49 -2.21 10.54 2.64
CA VAL A 49 -3.04 10.76 3.83
C VAL A 49 -4.52 10.56 3.48
N HIS A 50 -5.32 10.10 4.44
CA HIS A 50 -6.77 10.03 4.26
C HIS A 50 -7.36 11.46 4.16
N PRO A 51 -8.25 11.73 3.18
CA PRO A 51 -8.84 13.07 2.99
C PRO A 51 -9.41 13.66 4.28
N GLY A 52 -9.17 14.95 4.51
CA GLY A 52 -9.66 15.65 5.71
C GLY A 52 -8.98 15.26 7.04
N THR A 53 -7.97 14.39 7.01
CA THR A 53 -7.27 13.94 8.22
C THR A 53 -5.76 14.14 8.13
N LYS A 54 -5.03 13.77 9.19
CA LYS A 54 -3.57 13.60 9.21
C LYS A 54 -3.16 12.12 9.37
N ILE A 55 -4.08 11.20 9.08
CA ILE A 55 -3.85 9.76 9.24
C ILE A 55 -3.23 9.23 7.94
N PRO A 56 -2.00 8.66 7.99
CA PRO A 56 -1.38 8.09 6.80
C PRO A 56 -2.12 6.82 6.36
N LYS A 57 -2.26 6.62 5.05
CA LYS A 57 -2.87 5.42 4.43
C LYS A 57 -2.04 4.14 4.62
N GLY A 58 -0.82 4.25 5.15
CA GLY A 58 0.14 3.18 5.24
C GLY A 58 1.45 3.62 5.87
N THR A 59 2.50 2.82 5.69
CA THR A 59 3.87 3.25 5.98
C THR A 59 4.48 4.02 4.82
N LEU A 60 5.49 4.85 5.11
CA LEU A 60 6.38 5.45 4.10
C LEU A 60 6.92 4.36 3.18
N ALA A 61 6.75 4.57 1.87
CA ALA A 61 7.18 3.62 0.86
C ALA A 61 8.08 4.31 -0.17
N ASN A 62 9.22 3.67 -0.45
CA ASN A 62 10.08 4.03 -1.57
C ASN A 62 9.38 3.70 -2.91
N ARG A 63 10.02 4.00 -4.04
CA ARG A 63 9.44 3.76 -5.38
C ARG A 63 9.07 2.29 -5.60
N GLU A 64 9.98 1.39 -5.26
CA GLU A 64 9.82 -0.05 -5.43
C GLU A 64 8.61 -0.57 -4.65
N LEU A 65 8.52 -0.27 -3.35
CA LEU A 65 7.43 -0.73 -2.50
C LEU A 65 6.08 -0.13 -2.94
N ARG A 66 6.06 1.12 -3.42
CA ARG A 66 4.84 1.71 -4.01
C ARG A 66 4.37 0.90 -5.21
N GLN A 67 5.28 0.53 -6.12
CA GLN A 67 4.95 -0.28 -7.29
C GLN A 67 4.47 -1.68 -6.90
N LYS A 68 5.12 -2.34 -5.93
CA LYS A 68 4.70 -3.65 -5.43
C LYS A 68 3.32 -3.61 -4.77
N ARG A 69 3.03 -2.60 -3.95
CA ARG A 69 1.69 -2.42 -3.35
C ARG A 69 0.61 -2.20 -4.41
N ILE A 70 0.90 -1.43 -5.46
CA ILE A 70 -0.02 -1.24 -6.59
C ILE A 70 -0.26 -2.57 -7.30
N GLN A 71 0.78 -3.37 -7.55
CA GLN A 71 0.64 -4.68 -8.16
C GLN A 71 -0.16 -5.65 -7.28
N ALA A 72 0.11 -5.66 -5.97
CA ALA A 72 -0.64 -6.47 -5.02
C ALA A 72 -2.12 -6.12 -5.02
N HIS A 73 -2.47 -4.82 -4.96
CA HIS A 73 -3.85 -4.37 -5.11
C HIS A 73 -4.48 -4.83 -6.42
N ARG A 74 -3.80 -4.67 -7.56
CA ARG A 74 -4.35 -5.06 -8.88
C ARG A 74 -4.77 -6.52 -8.94
N ILE A 75 -4.01 -7.42 -8.32
CA ILE A 75 -4.28 -8.86 -8.35
C ILE A 75 -5.25 -9.24 -7.24
N PHE A 76 -4.98 -8.83 -6.00
CA PHE A 76 -5.84 -9.12 -4.85
C PHE A 76 -7.26 -8.59 -5.04
N ASP A 77 -7.41 -7.39 -5.59
CA ASP A 77 -8.72 -6.79 -5.77
C ASP A 77 -9.59 -7.55 -6.78
N GLN A 78 -8.98 -8.36 -7.68
CA GLN A 78 -9.75 -9.25 -8.56
C GLN A 78 -10.59 -10.25 -7.76
N ILE A 79 -10.14 -10.70 -6.58
CA ILE A 79 -10.87 -11.67 -5.79
C ILE A 79 -12.29 -11.16 -5.48
N TRP A 80 -12.40 -9.90 -5.05
CA TRP A 80 -13.70 -9.32 -4.73
C TRP A 80 -14.38 -8.64 -5.91
N GLN A 81 -13.64 -8.17 -6.92
CA GLN A 81 -14.23 -7.64 -8.15
C GLN A 81 -14.91 -8.73 -9.00
N GLN A 82 -14.42 -9.97 -8.94
CA GLN A 82 -15.00 -11.12 -9.62
C GLN A 82 -16.05 -11.86 -8.75
N GLY A 83 -16.35 -11.35 -7.56
CA GLY A 83 -17.37 -11.91 -6.67
C GLY A 83 -16.99 -13.23 -5.98
N ILE A 84 -15.71 -13.61 -5.96
CA ILE A 84 -15.24 -14.83 -5.25
C ILE A 84 -15.43 -14.67 -3.73
N LEU A 85 -15.09 -13.49 -3.21
CA LEU A 85 -15.36 -13.07 -1.84
C LEU A 85 -15.91 -11.64 -1.87
N SER A 86 -16.69 -11.23 -0.87
CA SER A 86 -16.90 -9.79 -0.66
C SER A 86 -15.59 -9.11 -0.26
N LYS A 87 -15.49 -7.79 -0.44
CA LYS A 87 -14.28 -7.04 -0.06
C LYS A 87 -13.90 -7.22 1.43
N PRO A 88 -14.83 -7.16 2.41
CA PRO A 88 -14.50 -7.45 3.80
C PRO A 88 -14.00 -8.88 4.02
N GLU A 89 -14.61 -9.87 3.36
CA GLU A 89 -14.19 -11.27 3.46
C GLU A 89 -12.79 -11.48 2.85
N ALA A 90 -12.48 -10.82 1.73
CA ALA A 90 -11.15 -10.87 1.13
C ALA A 90 -10.08 -10.33 2.09
N TYR A 91 -10.32 -9.22 2.78
CA TYR A 91 -9.37 -8.69 3.78
C TYR A 91 -9.29 -9.57 5.03
N ARG A 92 -10.39 -10.20 5.45
CA ARG A 92 -10.37 -11.21 6.53
C ARG A 92 -9.54 -12.42 6.13
N TRP A 93 -9.70 -12.92 4.91
CA TRP A 93 -8.88 -14.00 4.36
C TRP A 93 -7.39 -13.64 4.37
N VAL A 94 -7.01 -12.41 4.00
CA VAL A 94 -5.60 -11.95 4.13
C VAL A 94 -5.13 -11.99 5.58
N ALA A 95 -5.97 -11.54 6.53
CA ALA A 95 -5.65 -11.56 7.95
C ALA A 95 -5.40 -13.00 8.43
N ASP A 96 -6.31 -13.92 8.13
CA ASP A 96 -6.21 -15.32 8.53
C ASP A 96 -5.01 -16.02 7.87
N LYS A 97 -4.85 -15.84 6.56
CA LYS A 97 -3.80 -16.50 5.76
C LYS A 97 -2.39 -16.14 6.21
N PHE A 98 -2.18 -14.90 6.68
CA PHE A 98 -0.87 -14.41 7.12
C PHE A 98 -0.77 -14.22 8.63
N CYS A 99 -1.76 -14.69 9.40
CA CYS A 99 -1.84 -14.54 10.86
C CYS A 99 -1.64 -13.09 11.32
N LEU A 100 -2.35 -12.16 10.66
CA LEU A 100 -2.30 -10.73 10.90
C LEU A 100 -3.56 -10.25 11.63
N THR A 101 -3.45 -9.14 12.35
CA THR A 101 -4.63 -8.37 12.76
C THR A 101 -5.25 -7.64 11.56
N ASP A 102 -6.53 -7.26 11.65
CA ASP A 102 -7.23 -6.46 10.63
C ASP A 102 -6.43 -5.21 10.22
N LYS A 103 -5.84 -4.54 11.20
CA LYS A 103 -5.03 -3.33 10.98
C LYS A 103 -3.76 -3.63 10.18
N GLN A 104 -3.14 -4.78 10.41
CA GLN A 104 -1.93 -5.21 9.69
C GLN A 104 -2.26 -5.73 8.29
N ALA A 105 -3.44 -6.33 8.08
CA ALA A 105 -3.87 -6.89 6.79
C ALA A 105 -4.11 -5.84 5.68
N HIS A 106 -4.05 -4.55 6.00
CA HIS A 106 -4.06 -3.50 4.99
C HIS A 106 -2.76 -3.51 4.16
N ILE A 107 -2.89 -3.58 2.83
CA ILE A 107 -1.76 -3.58 1.88
C ILE A 107 -0.83 -2.36 2.07
N GLY A 108 -1.36 -1.22 2.54
CA GLY A 108 -0.56 -0.05 2.93
C GLY A 108 0.44 -0.30 4.07
N GLN A 109 0.33 -1.40 4.80
CA GLN A 109 1.26 -1.84 5.86
C GLN A 109 2.27 -2.89 5.38
N PHE A 110 2.08 -3.45 4.18
CA PHE A 110 2.89 -4.58 3.71
C PHE A 110 4.29 -4.15 3.30
N SER A 111 5.27 -5.00 3.56
CA SER A 111 6.63 -4.92 3.02
C SER A 111 6.67 -5.47 1.58
N ASN A 112 7.82 -5.35 0.90
CA ASN A 112 8.02 -5.95 -0.43
C ASN A 112 7.71 -7.46 -0.41
N TYR A 113 8.25 -8.17 0.59
CA TYR A 113 8.02 -9.59 0.79
C TYR A 113 6.52 -9.91 0.96
N MET A 114 5.81 -9.18 1.83
CA MET A 114 4.39 -9.41 2.06
C MET A 114 3.54 -9.12 0.81
N CYS A 115 3.92 -8.13 0.00
CA CYS A 115 3.30 -7.92 -1.31
C CYS A 115 3.52 -9.13 -2.22
N ASP A 116 4.73 -9.69 -2.29
CA ASP A 116 5.02 -10.87 -3.13
C ASP A 116 4.25 -12.11 -2.65
N GLN A 117 4.08 -12.30 -1.33
CA GLN A 117 3.24 -13.37 -0.78
C GLN A 117 1.77 -13.18 -1.17
N LEU A 118 1.21 -11.99 -0.94
CA LEU A 118 -0.19 -11.72 -1.26
C LEU A 118 -0.48 -11.89 -2.75
N ILE A 119 0.44 -11.47 -3.62
CA ILE A 119 0.33 -11.65 -5.06
C ILE A 119 0.22 -13.14 -5.41
N ARG A 120 1.09 -13.99 -4.85
CA ARG A 120 1.07 -15.44 -5.10
C ARG A 120 -0.22 -16.08 -4.60
N GLU A 121 -0.59 -15.82 -3.36
CA GLU A 121 -1.81 -16.41 -2.77
C GLU A 121 -3.08 -15.94 -3.50
N SER A 122 -3.13 -14.67 -3.90
CA SER A 122 -4.25 -14.16 -4.70
C SER A 122 -4.30 -14.79 -6.09
N ALA A 123 -3.14 -15.04 -6.70
CA ALA A 123 -3.04 -15.73 -7.98
C ALA A 123 -3.64 -17.15 -7.91
N ASP A 124 -3.32 -17.89 -6.85
CA ASP A 124 -3.82 -19.23 -6.64
C ASP A 124 -5.33 -19.24 -6.41
N VAL A 125 -5.86 -18.28 -5.64
CA VAL A 125 -7.33 -18.11 -5.47
C VAL A 125 -8.01 -17.88 -6.82
N LEU A 126 -7.49 -16.96 -7.64
CA LEU A 126 -8.07 -16.68 -8.97
C LEU A 126 -8.01 -17.89 -9.89
N LYS A 127 -6.88 -18.60 -9.91
CA LYS A 127 -6.69 -19.83 -10.70
C LYS A 127 -7.68 -20.92 -10.28
N ASN A 128 -7.85 -21.15 -8.98
CA ASN A 128 -8.75 -22.18 -8.45
C ASN A 128 -10.24 -21.85 -8.70
N ASN A 129 -10.55 -20.58 -8.93
CA ASN A 129 -11.89 -20.11 -9.33
C ASN A 129 -12.02 -19.93 -10.86
N HIS A 130 -11.09 -20.49 -11.64
CA HIS A 130 -11.09 -20.45 -13.11
C HIS A 130 -11.14 -19.04 -13.71
N ILE A 131 -10.65 -18.03 -12.98
CA ILE A 131 -10.53 -16.67 -13.48
C ILE A 131 -9.23 -16.54 -14.26
N PRO A 132 -9.27 -16.28 -15.57
CA PRO A 132 -8.06 -16.10 -16.35
C PRO A 132 -7.38 -14.79 -15.93
N PHE A 133 -6.14 -14.87 -15.45
CA PHE A 133 -5.35 -13.68 -15.19
C PHE A 133 -3.89 -13.91 -15.60
N ARG A 134 -3.26 -12.87 -16.17
CA ARG A 134 -1.84 -12.90 -16.53
C ARG A 134 -1.06 -12.14 -15.47
N LEU A 135 -0.20 -12.84 -14.73
CA LEU A 135 0.92 -12.20 -14.04
C LEU A 135 1.80 -11.57 -15.12
N ARG A 136 1.76 -10.24 -15.27
CA ARG A 136 2.85 -9.56 -15.96
C ARG A 136 4.07 -9.70 -15.06
N ALA A 137 5.09 -10.41 -15.53
CA ALA A 137 6.38 -10.46 -14.87
C ALA A 137 6.83 -9.01 -14.63
N ALA A 138 7.27 -8.71 -13.40
CA ALA A 138 7.87 -7.42 -13.11
C ALA A 138 9.11 -7.30 -14.01
N SER A 139 9.06 -6.36 -14.96
CA SER A 139 10.20 -5.97 -15.79
C SER A 139 11.14 -5.08 -14.99
#